data_AF-A0A822VJH8-F1
#
_entry.id   AF-A0A822VJH8-F1
#
_cell.length_a   1.000
_cell.length_b   1.000
_cell.length_c   1.000
_cell.angle_alpha   90.00
_cell.angle_beta   90.00
_cell.angle_gamma   90.00
#
_symmetry.space_group_name_H-M   'P 1'
#
loop_
_entity.id
_entity.type
_entity.pdbx_description
1 polymer ?
#
loop_
_entity_poly.entity_id
_entity_poly.type
_entity_poly.pdbx_seq_one_letter_code
_entity_poly.pdbx_strand_id
1 'polypeptide(L)'
;MKKVSFWLGINIALLGIMVSLAVWLFAGLQERQVSQFIEEKQQTILAKGKGKIQEGNIDTTHVVAALPTDDAGHVLGPVESRMISYVQRRFGHKKPAGKIQKLVFVSSIEGKTNFKNVTAREIQAEQYKVDNLQIKKQDKLPSERVLLTQDNKLFTLEDLLPNLSSAASIIVDHLREALLAQGMKETDVEAIVKKFETLDLNAISFSYGDSQLTLQLPDGYGINQLVLPISDLYPVVKSDYLVDADKVGYDEYMAAQVVDKKI
;
A
#
# COMPACT_ATOMS: atom_id res chain seq x y z
N MET A 1 39.93 -36.04 -48.84
CA MET A 1 38.86 -35.06 -48.55
C MET A 1 37.77 -35.57 -47.60
N LYS A 2 37.24 -36.81 -47.73
CA LYS A 2 36.15 -37.34 -46.86
C LYS A 2 36.48 -37.42 -45.35
N LYS A 3 37.70 -37.78 -44.96
CA LYS A 3 38.11 -37.88 -43.54
C LYS A 3 38.17 -36.53 -42.82
N VAL A 4 38.59 -35.47 -43.52
CA VAL A 4 38.66 -34.10 -42.94
C VAL A 4 37.27 -33.55 -42.67
N SER A 5 36.32 -33.80 -43.58
CA SER A 5 34.91 -33.42 -43.41
C SER A 5 34.23 -34.18 -42.25
N PHE A 6 34.60 -35.44 -42.00
CA PHE A 6 34.10 -36.23 -40.87
C PHE A 6 34.61 -35.72 -39.51
N TRP A 7 35.91 -35.44 -39.37
CA TRP A 7 36.48 -34.86 -38.15
C TRP A 7 35.95 -33.45 -37.88
N LEU A 8 35.72 -32.65 -38.93
CA LEU A 8 35.09 -31.35 -38.82
C LEU A 8 33.64 -31.46 -38.30
N GLY A 9 32.87 -32.44 -38.79
CA GLY A 9 31.51 -32.72 -38.32
C GLY A 9 31.46 -33.13 -36.85
N ILE A 10 32.39 -33.97 -36.39
CA ILE A 10 32.49 -34.38 -34.98
C ILE A 10 32.83 -33.19 -34.07
N ASN A 11 33.76 -32.33 -34.47
CA ASN A 11 34.12 -31.14 -33.69
C ASN A 11 32.94 -30.16 -33.57
N ILE A 12 32.14 -29.98 -34.63
CA ILE A 12 30.94 -29.14 -34.57
C ILE A 12 29.90 -29.77 -33.63
N ALA A 13 29.71 -31.09 -33.67
CA ALA A 13 28.79 -31.78 -32.76
C ALA A 13 29.23 -31.68 -31.30
N LEU A 14 30.53 -31.86 -31.01
CA LEU A 14 31.09 -31.71 -29.67
C LEU A 14 30.98 -30.28 -29.13
N LEU A 15 31.20 -29.27 -29.99
CA LEU A 15 30.98 -27.87 -29.64
C LEU A 15 29.50 -27.61 -29.32
N GLY A 16 28.57 -28.17 -30.11
CA GLY A 16 27.14 -28.09 -29.84
C GLY A 16 26.78 -28.65 -28.46
N ILE A 17 27.29 -29.84 -28.13
CA ILE A 17 27.07 -30.48 -26.82
C ILE A 17 27.65 -29.64 -25.69
N MET A 18 28.87 -29.10 -25.84
CA MET A 18 29.49 -28.24 -24.83
C MET A 18 28.69 -26.96 -24.59
N VAL A 19 28.20 -26.31 -25.65
CA VAL A 19 27.34 -25.12 -25.53
C VAL A 19 26.03 -25.47 -24.82
N SER A 20 25.39 -26.58 -25.18
CA SER A 20 24.16 -27.03 -24.51
C SER A 20 24.38 -27.36 -23.03
N LEU A 21 25.49 -28.02 -22.68
CA LEU A 21 25.85 -28.31 -21.29
C LEU A 21 26.15 -27.03 -20.51
N ALA A 22 26.87 -26.07 -21.10
CA ALA A 22 27.15 -24.79 -20.47
C ALA A 22 25.86 -24.00 -20.19
N VAL A 23 24.92 -23.98 -21.15
CA VAL A 23 23.59 -23.35 -20.97
C VAL A 23 22.80 -24.05 -19.87
N TRP A 24 22.82 -25.38 -19.82
CA TRP A 24 22.10 -26.15 -18.79
C TRP A 24 22.69 -25.92 -17.39
N LEU A 25 24.02 -25.97 -17.24
CA LEU A 25 24.71 -25.68 -15.99
C LEU A 25 24.43 -24.25 -15.51
N PHE A 26 24.48 -23.28 -16.41
CA PHE A 26 24.20 -21.89 -16.09
C PHE A 26 22.75 -21.70 -15.62
N ALA A 27 21.78 -22.32 -16.31
CA ALA A 27 20.38 -22.28 -15.90
C ALA A 27 20.16 -22.91 -14.52
N GLY A 28 20.76 -24.06 -14.25
CA GLY A 28 20.65 -24.73 -12.95
C GLY A 28 21.28 -23.94 -11.80
N LEU A 29 22.40 -23.25 -12.04
CA LEU A 29 23.00 -22.36 -11.05
C LEU A 29 22.10 -21.15 -10.76
N GLN A 30 21.52 -20.56 -11.80
CA GLN A 30 20.60 -19.42 -11.66
C GLN A 30 19.36 -19.81 -10.83
N GLU A 31 18.74 -20.96 -11.12
CA GLU A 31 17.56 -21.45 -10.38
C GLU A 31 17.86 -21.68 -8.89
N ARG A 32 19.02 -22.28 -8.57
CA ARG A 32 19.45 -22.47 -7.18
C ARG A 32 19.66 -21.14 -6.47
N GLN A 33 20.34 -20.19 -7.11
CA GLN A 33 20.58 -18.87 -6.52
C GLN A 33 19.28 -18.11 -6.26
N VAL A 34 18.33 -18.16 -7.20
CA VAL A 34 17.00 -17.55 -7.02
C VAL A 34 16.25 -18.22 -5.87
N SER A 35 16.27 -19.55 -5.79
CA SER A 35 15.58 -20.31 -4.74
C SER A 35 16.14 -19.99 -3.35
N GLN A 36 17.47 -20.03 -3.21
CA GLN A 36 18.16 -19.68 -1.95
C GLN A 36 17.87 -18.24 -1.52
N PHE A 37 17.86 -17.30 -2.48
CA PHE A 37 17.55 -15.91 -2.18
C PHE A 37 16.10 -15.73 -1.71
N ILE A 38 15.15 -16.45 -2.32
CA ILE A 38 13.75 -16.46 -1.89
C ILE A 38 13.64 -16.99 -0.46
N GLU A 39 14.23 -18.15 -0.16
CA GLU A 39 14.21 -18.75 1.17
C GLU A 39 14.82 -17.83 2.24
N GLU A 40 15.99 -17.25 1.97
CA GLU A 40 16.65 -16.30 2.89
C GLU A 40 15.77 -15.07 3.16
N LYS A 41 15.13 -14.53 2.12
CA LYS A 41 14.23 -13.38 2.26
C LYS A 41 12.96 -13.72 3.00
N GLN A 42 12.37 -14.89 2.76
CA GLN A 42 11.21 -15.36 3.51
C GLN A 42 11.52 -15.46 5.01
N GLN A 43 12.63 -16.12 5.36
CA GLN A 43 13.07 -16.21 6.76
C GLN A 43 13.30 -14.82 7.37
N THR A 44 13.93 -13.92 6.62
CA THR A 44 14.16 -12.54 7.08
C THR A 44 12.85 -11.77 7.32
N ILE A 45 11.84 -11.95 6.46
CA ILE A 45 10.55 -11.28 6.60
C ILE A 45 9.76 -11.85 7.78
N LEU A 46 9.75 -13.18 7.93
CA LEU A 46 9.10 -13.86 9.05
C LEU A 46 9.81 -13.58 10.38
N ALA A 47 11.12 -13.33 10.38
CA ALA A 47 11.84 -12.90 11.58
C ALA A 47 11.42 -11.48 12.04
N LYS A 48 10.88 -10.65 11.14
CA LYS A 48 10.43 -9.29 11.45
C LYS A 48 8.98 -9.22 11.94
N GLY A 49 8.22 -10.31 11.88
CA GLY A 49 6.84 -10.35 12.36
C GLY A 49 6.16 -11.68 12.09
N LYS A 50 5.10 -11.96 12.87
CA LYS A 50 4.24 -13.14 12.66
C LYS A 50 3.48 -12.97 11.35
N GLY A 51 3.52 -14.00 10.51
CA GLY A 51 2.78 -13.97 9.26
C GLY A 51 2.74 -15.31 8.54
N LYS A 52 1.85 -15.40 7.57
CA LYS A 52 1.74 -16.54 6.66
C LYS A 52 2.30 -16.16 5.31
N ILE A 53 3.21 -16.98 4.78
CA ILE A 53 3.72 -16.79 3.43
C ILE A 53 2.68 -17.26 2.41
N GLN A 54 2.46 -16.43 1.39
CA GLN A 54 1.75 -16.79 0.19
C GLN A 54 2.59 -16.37 -1.02
N GLU A 55 2.64 -17.23 -2.03
CA GLU A 55 3.48 -17.01 -3.21
C GLU A 55 2.67 -17.19 -4.48
N GLY A 56 3.11 -16.53 -5.54
CA GLY A 56 2.51 -16.65 -6.85
C GLY A 56 3.34 -15.99 -7.93
N ASN A 57 3.01 -16.29 -9.19
CA ASN A 57 3.68 -15.72 -10.35
C ASN A 57 2.72 -14.82 -11.12
N ILE A 58 3.21 -13.66 -11.55
CA ILE A 58 2.51 -12.71 -12.42
C ILE A 58 3.45 -12.38 -13.57
N ASP A 59 3.11 -12.78 -14.80
CA ASP A 59 4.00 -12.67 -15.95
C ASP A 59 5.38 -13.32 -15.66
N THR A 60 6.47 -12.57 -15.76
CA THR A 60 7.85 -12.97 -15.43
C THR A 60 8.26 -12.61 -14.00
N THR A 61 7.31 -12.26 -13.14
CA THR A 61 7.55 -11.81 -11.75
C THR A 61 7.10 -12.88 -10.77
N HIS A 62 7.99 -13.31 -9.88
CA HIS A 62 7.65 -14.11 -8.71
C HIS A 62 7.37 -13.19 -7.52
N VAL A 63 6.21 -13.35 -6.90
CA VAL A 63 5.74 -12.55 -5.79
C VAL A 63 5.65 -13.42 -4.54
N VAL A 64 6.29 -12.97 -3.47
CA VAL A 64 6.21 -13.55 -2.14
C VAL A 64 5.56 -12.51 -1.23
N ALA A 65 4.42 -12.84 -0.65
CA ALA A 65 3.70 -11.99 0.29
C ALA A 65 3.72 -12.61 1.69
N ALA A 66 4.19 -11.85 2.68
CA ALA A 66 4.05 -12.21 4.09
C ALA A 66 2.81 -11.53 4.65
N LEU A 67 1.72 -12.30 4.74
CA LEU A 67 0.44 -11.83 5.25
C LEU A 67 0.51 -11.73 6.78
N PRO A 68 0.26 -10.55 7.37
CA PRO A 68 0.32 -10.40 8.82
C PRO A 68 -0.82 -11.17 9.48
N THR A 69 -0.53 -11.74 10.64
CA THR A 69 -1.51 -12.45 11.47
C THR A 69 -1.73 -11.75 12.80
N ASP A 70 -2.91 -11.94 13.39
CA ASP A 70 -3.17 -11.59 14.78
C ASP A 70 -2.42 -12.53 15.76
N ASP A 71 -2.58 -12.29 17.07
CA ASP A 71 -1.95 -13.12 18.09
C ASP A 71 -2.48 -14.56 18.17
N ALA A 72 -3.67 -14.80 17.64
CA ALA A 72 -4.26 -16.13 17.50
C ALA A 72 -3.80 -16.85 16.22
N GLY A 73 -3.03 -16.17 15.35
CA GLY A 73 -2.52 -16.71 14.09
C GLY A 73 -3.49 -16.57 12.91
N HIS A 74 -4.61 -15.85 13.04
CA HIS A 74 -5.51 -15.58 11.93
C HIS A 74 -4.98 -14.45 11.06
N VAL A 75 -5.08 -14.62 9.74
CA VAL A 75 -4.67 -13.58 8.78
C VAL A 75 -5.57 -12.35 8.93
N LEU A 76 -4.95 -11.17 8.94
CA LEU A 76 -5.66 -9.90 8.96
C LEU A 76 -6.32 -9.64 7.58
N GLY A 77 -7.56 -10.11 7.40
CA GLY A 77 -8.28 -10.05 6.13
C GLY A 77 -8.30 -8.68 5.43
N PRO A 78 -8.50 -7.55 6.14
CA PRO A 78 -8.40 -6.22 5.52
C PRO A 78 -7.00 -5.91 4.95
N VAL A 79 -5.94 -6.31 5.66
CA VAL A 79 -4.56 -6.07 5.22
C VAL A 79 -4.22 -6.98 4.04
N GLU A 80 -4.62 -8.25 4.08
CA GLU A 80 -4.48 -9.19 2.97
C GLU A 80 -5.14 -8.64 1.70
N SER A 81 -6.39 -8.20 1.79
CA SER A 81 -7.15 -7.63 0.65
C SER A 81 -6.44 -6.41 0.05
N ARG A 82 -5.87 -5.54 0.91
CA ARG A 82 -5.08 -4.37 0.49
C ARG A 82 -3.74 -4.77 -0.13
N MET A 83 -3.05 -5.78 0.39
CA MET A 83 -1.82 -6.30 -0.19
C MET A 83 -2.04 -6.92 -1.57
N ILE A 84 -3.13 -7.69 -1.74
CA ILE A 84 -3.52 -8.24 -3.06
C ILE A 84 -3.76 -7.09 -4.05
N SER A 85 -4.55 -6.09 -3.65
CA SER A 85 -4.83 -4.92 -4.48
C SER A 85 -3.55 -4.14 -4.82
N TYR A 86 -2.63 -3.98 -3.85
CA TYR A 86 -1.34 -3.33 -4.04
C TYR A 86 -0.48 -4.06 -5.09
N VAL A 87 -0.41 -5.39 -5.02
CA VAL A 87 0.31 -6.23 -5.99
C VAL A 87 -0.32 -6.11 -7.37
N GLN A 88 -1.64 -6.25 -7.45
CA GLN A 88 -2.38 -6.23 -8.70
C GLN A 88 -2.28 -4.89 -9.45
N ARG A 89 -2.40 -3.76 -8.76
CA ARG A 89 -2.25 -2.43 -9.37
C ARG A 89 -0.85 -2.19 -9.95
N ARG A 90 0.19 -2.78 -9.34
CA ARG A 90 1.60 -2.51 -9.70
C ARG A 90 2.18 -3.51 -10.69
N PHE A 91 1.79 -4.78 -10.58
CA PHE A 91 2.37 -5.88 -11.37
C PHE A 91 1.36 -6.51 -12.33
N GLY A 92 0.08 -6.16 -12.22
CA GLY A 92 -1.00 -6.62 -13.08
C GLY A 92 -1.56 -7.99 -12.70
N HIS A 93 -2.27 -8.60 -13.65
CA HIS A 93 -2.98 -9.88 -13.48
C HIS A 93 -2.64 -10.90 -14.58
N LYS A 94 -1.53 -10.66 -15.31
CA LYS A 94 -1.14 -11.53 -16.42
C LYS A 94 -0.77 -12.92 -15.88
N LYS A 95 -1.21 -13.94 -16.61
CA LYS A 95 -0.81 -15.33 -16.31
C LYS A 95 0.71 -15.45 -16.33
N PRO A 96 1.29 -16.37 -15.54
CA PRO A 96 2.73 -16.61 -15.54
C PRO A 96 3.23 -16.90 -16.95
N ALA A 97 4.31 -16.24 -17.35
CA ALA A 97 4.90 -16.38 -18.69
C ALA A 97 6.42 -16.37 -18.62
N GLY A 98 7.05 -17.34 -19.29
CA GLY A 98 8.51 -17.40 -19.42
C GLY A 98 9.24 -17.67 -18.10
N LYS A 99 10.53 -17.28 -18.07
CA LYS A 99 11.41 -17.42 -16.90
C LYS A 99 11.22 -16.25 -15.94
N ILE A 100 11.43 -16.49 -14.65
CA ILE A 100 11.40 -15.45 -13.62
C ILE A 100 12.54 -14.46 -13.85
N GLN A 101 12.19 -13.20 -14.05
CA GLN A 101 13.13 -12.08 -14.23
C GLN A 101 13.07 -11.09 -13.06
N LYS A 102 11.99 -11.11 -12.28
CA LYS A 102 11.77 -10.19 -11.17
C LYS A 102 11.29 -10.97 -9.95
N LEU A 103 11.78 -10.57 -8.78
CA LEU A 103 11.31 -11.06 -7.49
C LEU A 103 10.72 -9.88 -6.74
N VAL A 104 9.55 -10.05 -6.15
CA VAL A 104 8.87 -9.03 -5.37
C VAL A 104 8.51 -9.62 -4.02
N PHE A 105 8.94 -8.97 -2.95
CA PHE A 105 8.65 -9.37 -1.60
C PHE A 105 7.77 -8.30 -0.95
N VAL A 106 6.52 -8.66 -0.66
CA VAL A 106 5.53 -7.77 -0.06
C VAL A 106 5.32 -8.16 1.39
N SER A 107 5.34 -7.17 2.26
CA SER A 107 5.13 -7.38 3.70
C SER A 107 4.40 -6.20 4.29
N SER A 108 3.84 -6.42 5.47
CA SER A 108 3.27 -5.36 6.30
C SER A 108 4.12 -5.18 7.56
N ILE A 109 4.42 -3.93 7.90
CA ILE A 109 5.05 -3.58 9.18
C ILE A 109 4.10 -2.72 10.01
N GLU A 110 4.35 -2.63 11.31
CA GLU A 110 3.61 -1.73 12.18
C GLU A 110 3.89 -0.28 11.83
N GLY A 111 2.81 0.47 11.61
CA GLY A 111 2.82 1.91 11.42
C GLY A 111 2.44 2.64 12.71
N LYS A 112 2.63 3.96 12.72
CA LYS A 112 2.18 4.83 13.80
C LYS A 112 0.89 5.53 13.41
N THR A 113 0.03 5.74 14.40
CA THR A 113 -1.20 6.52 14.29
C THR A 113 -1.46 7.24 15.61
N ASN A 114 -2.09 8.42 15.54
CA ASN A 114 -2.53 9.15 16.73
C ASN A 114 -4.01 8.90 17.04
N PHE A 115 -4.71 8.12 16.22
CA PHE A 115 -6.07 7.69 16.53
C PHE A 115 -6.06 6.74 17.74
N LYS A 116 -6.95 7.00 18.70
CA LYS A 116 -7.15 6.10 19.85
C LYS A 116 -7.84 4.83 19.37
N ASN A 117 -7.48 3.68 19.96
CA ASN A 117 -8.07 2.37 19.62
C ASN A 117 -7.94 1.96 18.14
N VAL A 118 -6.98 2.54 17.42
CA VAL A 118 -6.68 2.23 16.02
C VAL A 118 -5.19 1.90 15.93
N THR A 119 -4.87 0.91 15.11
CA THR A 119 -3.49 0.55 14.77
C THR A 119 -3.25 0.83 13.29
N ALA A 120 -2.00 1.12 12.93
CA ALA A 120 -1.62 1.32 11.54
C ALA A 120 -0.70 0.19 11.08
N ARG A 121 -0.85 -0.17 9.81
CA ARG A 121 -0.01 -1.14 9.10
C ARG A 121 0.47 -0.49 7.81
N GLU A 122 1.76 -0.57 7.55
CA GLU A 122 2.37 -0.06 6.33
C GLU A 122 2.71 -1.23 5.42
N ILE A 123 2.02 -1.33 4.29
CA ILE A 123 2.31 -2.30 3.23
C ILE A 123 3.49 -1.76 2.44
N GLN A 124 4.55 -2.55 2.34
CA GLN A 124 5.74 -2.21 1.58
C GLN A 124 6.18 -3.40 0.73
N ALA A 125 6.79 -3.08 -0.41
CA ALA A 125 7.34 -4.07 -1.31
C ALA A 125 8.81 -3.77 -1.62
N GLU A 126 9.63 -4.81 -1.59
CA GLU A 126 10.98 -4.80 -2.10
C GLU A 126 11.02 -5.53 -3.44
N GLN A 127 11.56 -4.88 -4.46
CA GLN A 127 11.69 -5.45 -5.79
C GLN A 127 13.15 -5.78 -6.09
N TYR A 128 13.37 -6.90 -6.77
CA TYR A 128 14.67 -7.36 -7.21
C TYR A 128 14.60 -7.79 -8.68
N LYS A 129 15.67 -7.52 -9.42
CA LYS A 129 15.86 -7.99 -10.80
C LYS A 129 16.83 -9.16 -10.81
N VAL A 130 16.43 -10.24 -11.46
CA VAL A 130 17.31 -11.38 -11.76
C VAL A 130 18.01 -11.07 -13.08
N ASP A 131 19.32 -10.91 -13.02
CA ASP A 131 20.19 -10.56 -14.14
C ASP A 131 21.33 -11.58 -14.17
N ASN A 132 21.20 -12.60 -15.02
CA ASN A 132 22.14 -13.74 -15.06
C ASN A 132 22.28 -14.40 -13.67
N LEU A 133 23.49 -14.50 -13.13
CA LEU A 133 23.79 -15.04 -11.80
C LEU A 133 23.85 -13.94 -10.72
N GLN A 134 23.08 -12.87 -10.89
CA GLN A 134 23.01 -11.78 -9.92
C GLN A 134 21.56 -11.39 -9.66
N ILE A 135 21.29 -11.03 -8.40
CA ILE A 135 20.00 -10.52 -7.97
C ILE A 135 20.23 -9.11 -7.44
N LYS A 136 19.69 -8.12 -8.15
CA LYS A 136 19.93 -6.69 -7.88
C LYS A 136 18.67 -6.07 -7.28
N LYS A 137 18.80 -5.46 -6.10
CA LYS A 137 17.72 -4.68 -5.48
C LYS A 137 17.35 -3.50 -6.39
N GLN A 138 16.06 -3.24 -6.52
CA GLN A 138 15.49 -2.10 -7.24
C GLN A 138 15.03 -1.04 -6.25
N ASP A 139 14.63 0.12 -6.78
CA ASP A 139 14.12 1.23 -5.96
C ASP A 139 12.93 0.80 -5.09
N LYS A 140 12.85 1.43 -3.92
CA LYS A 140 11.78 1.14 -2.96
C LYS A 140 10.45 1.62 -3.55
N LEU A 141 9.47 0.73 -3.56
CA LEU A 141 8.13 1.08 -3.98
C LEU A 141 7.43 1.92 -2.89
N PRO A 142 6.55 2.85 -3.27
CA PRO A 142 5.75 3.60 -2.30
C PRO A 142 4.97 2.65 -1.39
N SER A 143 4.95 2.94 -0.08
CA SER A 143 4.15 2.18 0.87
C SER A 143 2.68 2.57 0.79
N GLU A 144 1.82 1.69 1.27
CA GLU A 144 0.38 1.95 1.42
C GLU A 144 -0.01 1.71 2.86
N ARG A 145 -0.64 2.71 3.48
CA ARG A 145 -1.09 2.65 4.86
C ARG A 145 -2.47 2.01 4.94
N VAL A 146 -2.65 1.13 5.91
CA VAL A 146 -3.93 0.54 6.29
C VAL A 146 -4.16 0.84 7.78
N LEU A 147 -5.30 1.41 8.10
CA LEU A 147 -5.73 1.62 9.48
C LEU A 147 -6.68 0.51 9.89
N LEU A 148 -6.50 0.00 11.10
CA LEU A 148 -7.31 -1.07 11.66
C LEU A 148 -7.86 -0.68 13.01
N THR A 149 -9.11 -0.99 13.27
CA THR A 149 -9.70 -0.93 14.60
C THR A 149 -9.09 -2.00 15.53
N GLN A 150 -9.38 -1.92 16.83
CA GLN A 150 -8.97 -2.95 17.81
C GLN A 150 -9.46 -4.36 17.49
N ASP A 151 -10.61 -4.50 16.82
CA ASP A 151 -11.14 -5.77 16.35
C ASP A 151 -10.63 -6.17 14.95
N ASN A 152 -9.53 -5.57 14.50
CA ASN A 152 -8.85 -5.86 13.23
C ASN A 152 -9.72 -5.64 11.98
N LYS A 153 -10.74 -4.78 12.06
CA LYS A 153 -11.51 -4.34 10.89
C LYS A 153 -10.85 -3.14 10.24
N LEU A 154 -11.12 -2.94 8.96
CA LEU A 154 -10.64 -1.76 8.24
C LEU A 154 -11.25 -0.51 8.88
N PHE A 155 -10.41 0.45 9.26
CA PHE A 155 -10.84 1.75 9.75
C PHE A 155 -10.86 2.74 8.58
N THR A 156 -12.05 3.21 8.22
CA THR A 156 -12.27 4.17 7.13
C THR A 156 -12.68 5.54 7.65
N LEU A 157 -12.83 6.51 6.75
CA LEU A 157 -13.24 7.85 7.14
C LEU A 157 -14.67 7.85 7.71
N GLU A 158 -15.56 6.97 7.25
CA GLU A 158 -16.90 6.78 7.78
C GLU A 158 -16.92 6.32 9.25
N ASP A 159 -15.94 5.52 9.67
CA ASP A 159 -15.84 5.13 11.08
C ASP A 159 -15.54 6.34 11.97
N LEU A 160 -14.70 7.26 11.49
CA LEU A 160 -14.36 8.51 12.18
C LEU A 160 -15.49 9.53 12.09
N LEU A 161 -16.15 9.63 10.93
CA LEU A 161 -17.17 10.61 10.58
C LEU A 161 -18.45 9.88 10.12
N PRO A 162 -19.28 9.36 11.05
CA PRO A 162 -20.43 8.50 10.70
C PRO A 162 -21.46 9.16 9.80
N ASN A 163 -21.57 10.49 9.81
CA ASN A 163 -22.39 11.25 8.87
C ASN A 163 -21.52 11.88 7.80
N LEU A 164 -21.07 11.05 6.84
CA LEU A 164 -20.21 11.49 5.74
C LEU A 164 -20.85 12.59 4.89
N SER A 165 -22.17 12.63 4.74
CA SER A 165 -22.83 13.69 3.96
C SER A 165 -22.67 15.06 4.63
N SER A 166 -22.85 15.13 5.95
CA SER A 166 -22.64 16.38 6.69
C SER A 166 -21.16 16.73 6.78
N ALA A 167 -20.29 15.74 6.98
CA ALA A 167 -18.84 15.94 6.98
C ALA A 167 -18.33 16.45 5.62
N ALA A 168 -18.86 15.93 4.50
CA ALA A 168 -18.48 16.33 3.16
C ALA A 168 -18.71 17.83 2.92
N SER A 169 -19.81 18.39 3.45
CA SER A 169 -20.06 19.84 3.35
C SER A 169 -18.95 20.65 4.03
N ILE A 170 -18.58 20.28 5.26
CA ILE A 170 -17.50 20.95 6.00
C ILE A 170 -16.17 20.81 5.24
N ILE A 171 -15.88 19.61 4.71
CA ILE A 171 -14.66 19.36 3.96
C ILE A 171 -14.61 20.18 2.66
N VAL A 172 -15.74 20.33 1.96
CA VAL A 172 -15.85 21.15 0.74
C VAL A 172 -15.59 22.62 1.04
N ASP A 173 -16.08 23.15 2.15
CA ASP A 173 -15.85 24.54 2.53
C ASP A 173 -14.36 24.80 2.78
N HIS A 174 -13.69 23.92 3.54
CA HIS A 174 -12.23 24.01 3.71
C HIS A 174 -11.45 23.80 2.41
N LEU A 175 -11.91 22.92 1.52
CA LEU A 175 -11.30 22.73 0.20
C LEU A 175 -11.37 24.03 -0.62
N ARG A 176 -12.54 24.68 -0.64
CA ARG A 176 -12.74 25.96 -1.33
C ARG A 176 -11.81 27.02 -0.78
N GLU A 177 -11.76 27.17 0.54
CA GLU A 177 -10.86 28.13 1.22
C GLU A 177 -9.39 27.85 0.89
N ALA A 178 -8.95 26.59 0.94
CA ALA A 178 -7.58 26.21 0.63
C ALA A 178 -7.18 26.52 -0.82
N LEU A 179 -8.09 26.28 -1.78
CA LEU A 179 -7.84 26.57 -3.20
C LEU A 179 -7.81 28.07 -3.48
N LEU A 180 -8.73 28.83 -2.88
CA LEU A 180 -8.74 30.29 -3.00
C LEU A 180 -7.49 30.93 -2.39
N ALA A 181 -7.03 30.41 -1.25
CA ALA A 181 -5.79 30.85 -0.62
C ALA A 181 -4.55 30.60 -1.50
N GLN A 182 -4.60 29.62 -2.40
CA GLN A 182 -3.56 29.39 -3.42
C GLN A 182 -3.67 30.31 -4.64
N GLY A 183 -4.63 31.23 -4.66
CA GLY A 183 -4.84 32.16 -5.77
C GLY A 183 -5.56 31.53 -6.97
N MET A 184 -6.23 30.40 -6.77
CA MET A 184 -7.07 29.80 -7.81
C MET A 184 -8.30 30.66 -8.07
N LYS A 185 -8.73 30.72 -9.34
CA LYS A 185 -9.93 31.49 -9.73
C LYS A 185 -11.18 30.76 -9.28
N GLU A 186 -12.20 31.50 -8.87
CA GLU A 186 -13.50 30.97 -8.42
C GLU A 186 -14.08 29.92 -9.38
N THR A 187 -14.00 30.15 -10.69
CA THR A 187 -14.50 29.22 -11.71
C THR A 187 -13.79 27.87 -11.70
N ASP A 188 -12.48 27.88 -11.43
CA ASP A 188 -11.66 26.67 -11.38
C ASP A 188 -11.89 25.95 -10.03
N VAL A 189 -12.05 26.71 -8.94
CA VAL A 189 -12.41 26.18 -7.61
C VAL A 189 -13.74 25.43 -7.67
N GLU A 190 -14.77 26.03 -8.24
CA GLU A 190 -16.09 25.39 -8.37
C GLU A 190 -16.07 24.12 -9.24
N ALA A 191 -15.19 24.06 -10.25
CA ALA A 191 -14.99 22.84 -11.03
C ALA A 191 -14.34 21.72 -10.19
N ILE A 192 -13.37 22.08 -9.34
CA ILE A 192 -12.71 21.12 -8.44
C ILE A 192 -13.68 20.64 -7.34
N VAL A 193 -14.49 21.54 -6.77
CA VAL A 193 -15.51 21.19 -5.76
C VAL A 193 -16.50 20.18 -6.33
N LYS A 194 -17.04 20.41 -7.55
CA LYS A 194 -17.93 19.45 -8.21
C LYS A 194 -17.27 18.10 -8.46
N LYS A 195 -15.98 18.10 -8.82
CA LYS A 195 -15.21 16.86 -8.94
C LYS A 195 -15.07 16.17 -7.58
N PHE A 196 -14.90 16.92 -6.49
CA PHE A 196 -14.78 16.40 -5.13
C PHE A 196 -16.07 15.74 -4.63
N GLU A 197 -17.24 16.29 -4.96
CA GLU A 197 -18.54 15.71 -4.59
C GLU A 197 -18.77 14.30 -5.15
N THR A 198 -18.06 13.93 -6.22
CA THR A 198 -18.12 12.60 -6.85
C THR A 198 -17.03 11.65 -6.35
N LEU A 199 -16.13 12.12 -5.49
CA LEU A 199 -15.03 11.34 -4.95
C LEU A 199 -15.53 10.40 -3.85
N ASP A 200 -15.13 9.13 -3.92
CA ASP A 200 -15.35 8.19 -2.82
C ASP A 200 -14.43 8.53 -1.65
N LEU A 201 -14.98 9.19 -0.64
CA LEU A 201 -14.27 9.61 0.57
C LEU A 201 -13.72 8.43 1.37
N ASN A 202 -14.33 7.24 1.29
CA ASN A 202 -13.86 6.05 1.98
C ASN A 202 -12.63 5.41 1.29
N ALA A 203 -12.37 5.77 0.03
CA ALA A 203 -11.18 5.35 -0.68
C ALA A 203 -9.96 6.26 -0.43
N ILE A 204 -10.17 7.41 0.21
CA ILE A 204 -9.11 8.39 0.49
C ILE A 204 -8.25 7.94 1.66
N SER A 205 -6.93 8.16 1.54
CA SER A 205 -6.02 7.99 2.67
C SER A 205 -6.06 9.21 3.58
N PHE A 206 -6.13 8.98 4.88
CA PHE A 206 -6.18 10.06 5.86
C PHE A 206 -5.30 9.77 7.07
N SER A 207 -4.94 10.83 7.78
CA SER A 207 -4.17 10.78 9.02
C SER A 207 -4.65 11.85 9.99
N TYR A 208 -4.36 11.65 11.27
CA TYR A 208 -4.72 12.58 12.33
C TYR A 208 -3.52 12.79 13.24
N GLY A 209 -3.33 14.03 13.67
CA GLY A 209 -2.25 14.46 14.55
C GLY A 209 -2.34 15.95 14.78
N ASP A 210 -1.79 16.43 15.90
CA ASP A 210 -1.75 17.87 16.23
C ASP A 210 -3.14 18.54 16.12
N SER A 211 -4.18 17.83 16.55
CA SER A 211 -5.58 18.27 16.49
C SER A 211 -6.09 18.58 15.08
N GLN A 212 -5.48 17.98 14.05
CA GLN A 212 -5.81 18.17 12.65
C GLN A 212 -6.06 16.84 11.94
N LEU A 213 -7.10 16.80 11.12
CA LEU A 213 -7.34 15.74 10.15
C LEU A 213 -6.69 16.14 8.82
N THR A 214 -5.85 15.26 8.28
CA THR A 214 -5.24 15.43 6.95
C THR A 214 -5.81 14.40 5.98
N LEU A 215 -6.42 14.86 4.89
CA LEU A 215 -6.89 14.04 3.79
C LEU A 215 -5.89 14.11 2.63
N GLN A 216 -5.47 12.96 2.10
CA GLN A 216 -4.57 12.86 0.95
C GLN A 216 -5.40 12.83 -0.33
N LEU A 217 -5.48 13.96 -1.03
CA LEU A 217 -6.28 14.05 -2.25
C LEU A 217 -5.54 13.41 -3.43
N PRO A 218 -6.26 12.76 -4.38
CA PRO A 218 -5.68 12.32 -5.64
C PRO A 218 -5.14 13.49 -6.47
N ASP A 219 -4.37 13.18 -7.52
CA ASP A 219 -3.90 14.21 -8.44
C ASP A 219 -5.06 14.92 -9.15
N GLY A 220 -4.84 16.21 -9.45
CA GLY A 220 -5.79 17.04 -10.19
C GLY A 220 -6.93 17.63 -9.35
N TYR A 221 -6.72 17.78 -8.04
CA TYR A 221 -7.55 18.60 -7.14
C TYR A 221 -6.89 19.94 -6.78
N GLY A 222 -5.78 20.31 -7.45
CA GLY A 222 -5.02 21.55 -7.17
C GLY A 222 -4.13 21.47 -5.93
N ILE A 223 -4.58 20.77 -4.90
CA ILE A 223 -3.82 20.44 -3.69
C ILE A 223 -3.73 18.93 -3.50
N ASN A 224 -2.60 18.46 -2.96
CA ASN A 224 -2.39 17.04 -2.69
C ASN A 224 -2.84 16.65 -1.27
N GLN A 225 -2.99 17.63 -0.39
CA GLN A 225 -3.37 17.44 1.00
C GLN A 225 -4.32 18.55 1.42
N LEU A 226 -5.42 18.15 2.07
CA LEU A 226 -6.33 19.05 2.74
C LEU A 226 -6.23 18.82 4.25
N VAL A 227 -5.99 19.90 4.99
CA VAL A 227 -5.80 19.87 6.44
C VAL A 227 -6.96 20.62 7.08
N LEU A 228 -7.64 19.97 8.02
CA LEU A 228 -8.81 20.51 8.70
C LEU A 228 -8.60 20.41 10.21
N PRO A 229 -8.91 21.46 10.99
CA PRO A 229 -8.99 21.37 12.44
C PRO A 229 -10.04 20.34 12.86
N ILE A 230 -9.71 19.49 13.83
CA ILE A 230 -10.68 18.49 14.32
C ILE A 230 -11.89 19.13 15.01
N SER A 231 -11.72 20.35 15.53
CA SER A 231 -12.78 21.16 16.14
C SER A 231 -13.94 21.43 15.19
N ASP A 232 -13.63 21.65 13.91
CA ASP A 232 -14.63 21.98 12.90
C ASP A 232 -15.47 20.74 12.55
N LEU A 233 -14.93 19.55 12.85
CA LEU A 233 -15.58 18.26 12.68
C LEU A 233 -16.30 17.76 13.94
N TYR A 234 -16.26 18.47 15.07
CA TYR A 234 -17.00 18.11 16.28
C TYR A 234 -18.49 17.78 16.06
N PRO A 235 -19.24 18.47 15.17
CA PRO A 235 -20.64 18.12 14.92
C PRO A 235 -20.86 16.71 14.35
N VAL A 236 -19.84 16.11 13.73
CA VAL A 236 -19.94 14.88 12.93
C VAL A 236 -18.92 13.79 13.29
N VAL A 237 -17.93 14.10 14.14
CA VAL A 237 -16.85 13.17 14.51
C VAL A 237 -17.25 12.26 15.67
N LYS A 238 -16.75 11.02 15.63
CA LYS A 238 -16.86 10.08 16.73
C LYS A 238 -15.69 10.25 17.71
N SER A 239 -15.98 10.71 18.93
CA SER A 239 -14.96 11.07 19.92
C SER A 239 -14.16 9.88 20.49
N ASP A 240 -14.61 8.64 20.27
CA ASP A 240 -13.93 7.42 20.74
C ASP A 240 -12.54 7.21 20.09
N TYR A 241 -12.31 7.83 18.94
CA TYR A 241 -11.06 7.72 18.18
C TYR A 241 -10.13 8.93 18.37
N LEU A 242 -10.58 9.97 19.07
CA LEU A 242 -9.79 11.16 19.34
C LEU A 242 -8.78 10.91 20.47
N VAL A 243 -7.67 11.66 20.45
CA VAL A 243 -6.77 11.69 21.60
C VAL A 243 -7.43 12.39 22.79
N ASP A 244 -6.96 12.10 24.00
CA ASP A 244 -7.58 12.62 25.22
C ASP A 244 -7.62 14.16 25.25
N ALA A 245 -6.62 14.84 24.68
CA ALA A 245 -6.60 16.29 24.58
C ALA A 245 -7.76 16.85 23.74
N ASP A 246 -8.03 16.26 22.57
CA ASP A 246 -9.10 16.71 21.68
C ASP A 246 -10.47 16.26 22.17
N LYS A 247 -10.53 15.17 22.94
CA LYS A 247 -11.77 14.74 23.60
C LYS A 247 -12.27 15.79 24.60
N VAL A 248 -11.38 16.46 25.33
CA VAL A 248 -11.77 17.55 26.25
C VAL A 248 -12.47 18.67 25.47
N GLY A 249 -11.88 19.11 24.35
CA GLY A 249 -12.50 20.14 23.50
C GLY A 249 -13.83 19.70 22.90
N TYR A 250 -13.96 18.43 22.52
CA TYR A 250 -15.23 17.86 22.07
C TYR A 250 -16.30 17.86 23.17
N ASP A 251 -15.94 17.44 24.39
CA ASP A 251 -16.87 17.38 25.52
C ASP A 251 -17.36 18.78 25.93
N GLU A 252 -16.49 19.78 25.89
CA GLU A 252 -16.85 21.20 26.09
C GLU A 252 -17.83 21.71 25.02
N TYR A 253 -17.56 21.40 23.74
CA TYR A 253 -18.47 21.72 22.64
C TYR A 253 -19.86 21.09 22.85
N MET A 254 -19.91 19.81 23.21
CA MET A 254 -21.18 19.11 23.44
C MET A 254 -21.94 19.68 24.65
N ALA A 255 -21.24 20.08 25.72
CA ALA A 255 -21.86 20.71 26.88
C ALA A 255 -22.51 22.06 26.51
N ALA A 256 -21.84 22.89 25.70
CA ALA A 256 -22.37 24.16 25.22
C ALA A 256 -23.65 23.98 24.38
N GLN A 257 -23.69 22.97 23.50
CA GLN A 257 -24.86 22.64 22.67
C GLN A 257 -26.08 22.21 23.48
N VAL A 258 -25.88 21.58 24.66
CA VAL A 258 -26.97 21.17 25.56
C VAL A 258 -27.54 22.35 26.33
N VAL A 259 -26.72 23.35 26.65
CA VAL A 259 -27.17 24.58 27.34
C VAL A 259 -28.04 25.43 26.40
N ASP A 260 -27.65 25.55 25.13
CA ASP A 260 -28.36 26.38 24.15
C ASP A 260 -29.73 25.80 23.75
N LYS A 261 -29.92 24.47 23.86
CA LYS A 261 -31.22 23.80 23.64
C LYS A 261 -32.19 23.89 24.84
N LYS A 262 -31.75 24.42 25.98
CA LYS A 262 -32.56 24.55 27.21
C LYS A 262 -33.09 25.97 27.44
N ILE A 263 -32.86 26.89 26.52
CA ILE A 263 -33.39 28.26 26.49
C ILE A 263 -34.44 28.36 25.38
#